data_AF-X1R7U3-F1
#
_entry.id   AF-X1R7U3-F1
#
_cell.length_a   1.000
_cell.length_b   1.000
_cell.length_c   1.000
_cell.angle_alpha   90.00
_cell.angle_beta   90.00
_cell.angle_gamma   90.00
#
_symmetry.space_group_name_H-M   'P 1'
#
loop_
_entity.id
_entity.type
_entity.pdbx_description
1 polymer ?
#
loop_
_entity_poly.entity_id
_entity_poly.type
_entity_poly.pdbx_seq_one_letter_code
_entity_poly.pdbx_strand_id
1 'polypeptide(L)'
;MLSDKEKKQLKSARTDKELKKIFKSIASKKPDEFFPTQELRNLGYIRKHCECCSAYFWTTIKDRKVCGDPACSGGFQVAGKPLTHKLSYIGVWNKIVEILEP
;
A
#
# COMPACT_ATOMS: atom_id res chain seq x y z
N MET A 1 0.55 -13.60 -16.29
CA MET A 1 1.72 -13.47 -17.20
C MET A 1 1.56 -12.18 -18.01
N LEU A 2 2.64 -11.39 -18.17
CA LEU A 2 2.56 -10.11 -18.91
C LEU A 2 2.33 -10.35 -20.40
N SER A 3 1.43 -9.58 -21.00
CA SER A 3 1.23 -9.53 -22.45
C SER A 3 2.43 -8.89 -23.15
N ASP A 4 2.62 -9.17 -24.44
CA ASP A 4 3.74 -8.60 -25.19
C ASP A 4 3.66 -7.08 -25.33
N LYS A 5 2.44 -6.52 -25.31
CA LYS A 5 2.22 -5.08 -25.22
C LYS A 5 2.73 -4.51 -23.89
N GLU A 6 2.40 -5.15 -22.77
CA GLU A 6 2.88 -4.74 -21.44
C GLU A 6 4.41 -4.85 -21.34
N LYS A 7 5.00 -5.92 -21.88
CA LYS A 7 6.46 -6.08 -21.97
C LYS A 7 7.10 -4.97 -22.80
N LYS A 8 6.54 -4.64 -23.97
CA LYS A 8 7.04 -3.56 -24.84
C LYS A 8 6.96 -2.21 -24.14
N GLN A 9 5.88 -1.93 -23.40
CA GLN A 9 5.75 -0.71 -22.61
C GLN A 9 6.80 -0.63 -21.50
N LEU A 10 7.04 -1.70 -20.76
CA LEU A 10 8.08 -1.73 -19.72
C LEU A 10 9.48 -1.49 -20.31
N LYS A 11 9.81 -2.12 -21.45
CA LYS A 11 11.08 -1.91 -22.16
C LYS A 11 11.26 -0.48 -22.69
N SER A 12 10.19 0.29 -22.83
CA SER A 12 10.26 1.67 -23.33
C SER A 12 10.61 2.71 -22.28
N ALA A 13 10.56 2.35 -20.98
CA ALA A 13 10.90 3.25 -19.89
C ALA A 13 12.40 3.60 -19.92
N ARG A 14 12.72 4.89 -19.75
CA ARG A 14 14.10 5.40 -19.73
C ARG A 14 14.59 5.70 -18.33
N THR A 15 13.68 5.82 -17.37
CA THR A 15 13.98 6.07 -15.96
C THR A 15 13.26 5.08 -15.05
N ASP A 16 13.78 4.91 -13.84
CA ASP A 16 13.16 4.07 -12.82
C ASP A 16 11.75 4.57 -12.45
N LYS A 17 11.54 5.90 -12.44
CA LYS A 17 10.25 6.54 -12.19
C LYS A 17 9.22 6.19 -13.25
N GLU A 18 9.60 6.23 -14.52
CA GLU A 18 8.75 5.80 -15.63
C GLU A 18 8.42 4.31 -15.54
N LEU A 19 9.43 3.48 -15.28
CA LEU A 19 9.26 2.04 -15.14
C LEU A 19 8.27 1.70 -14.03
N LYS A 20 8.45 2.28 -12.83
CA LYS A 20 7.55 2.13 -11.69
C LYS A 20 6.13 2.61 -12.02
N LYS A 21 5.99 3.72 -12.75
CA LYS A 21 4.68 4.24 -13.17
C LYS A 21 3.95 3.30 -14.12
N ILE A 22 4.66 2.76 -15.13
CA ILE A 22 4.09 1.79 -16.08
C ILE A 22 3.70 0.51 -15.34
N PHE A 23 4.60 -0.04 -14.53
CA PHE A 23 4.34 -1.27 -13.79
C PHE A 23 3.18 -1.11 -12.79
N LYS A 24 3.09 0.03 -12.09
CA LYS A 24 1.95 0.34 -11.21
C LYS A 24 0.62 0.29 -11.95
N SER A 25 0.56 0.81 -13.18
CA SER A 25 -0.65 0.75 -14.02
C SER A 25 -1.03 -0.69 -14.38
N ILE A 26 -0.05 -1.50 -14.78
CA ILE A 26 -0.24 -2.92 -15.10
C ILE A 26 -0.76 -3.69 -13.88
N ALA A 27 -0.05 -3.60 -12.75
CA ALA A 27 -0.41 -4.28 -11.51
C ALA A 27 -1.77 -3.83 -10.97
N SER A 28 -2.13 -2.56 -11.19
CA SER A 28 -3.45 -2.05 -10.79
C SER A 28 -4.61 -2.64 -11.59
N LYS A 29 -4.40 -3.04 -12.85
CA LYS A 29 -5.43 -3.66 -13.68
C LYS A 29 -5.68 -5.12 -13.34
N LYS A 30 -4.63 -5.83 -12.90
CA LYS A 30 -4.66 -7.27 -12.62
C LYS A 30 -4.15 -7.57 -11.20
N PRO A 31 -4.76 -7.00 -10.14
CA PRO A 31 -4.18 -7.03 -8.80
C PRO A 31 -4.00 -8.46 -8.27
N ASP A 32 -4.88 -9.38 -8.64
CA ASP A 32 -4.86 -10.79 -8.22
C ASP A 32 -3.63 -11.56 -8.79
N GLU A 33 -2.99 -11.05 -9.85
CA GLU A 33 -1.74 -11.63 -10.38
C GLU A 33 -0.48 -11.15 -9.63
N PHE A 34 -0.56 -10.06 -8.87
CA PHE A 34 0.61 -9.40 -8.28
C PHE A 34 0.56 -9.29 -6.76
N PHE A 35 -0.61 -9.47 -6.15
CA PHE A 35 -0.83 -9.30 -4.72
C PHE A 35 -1.71 -10.43 -4.18
N PRO A 36 -1.61 -10.76 -2.86
CA PRO A 36 -2.45 -11.76 -2.20
C PRO A 36 -3.85 -11.19 -1.93
N THR A 37 -4.57 -10.89 -3.00
CA THR A 37 -5.86 -10.19 -2.92
C THR A 37 -6.95 -11.04 -2.31
N GLN A 38 -6.86 -12.36 -2.45
CA GLN A 38 -7.81 -13.27 -1.84
C GLN A 38 -7.66 -13.28 -0.32
N GLU A 39 -6.43 -13.32 0.19
CA GLU A 39 -6.12 -13.23 1.60
C GLU A 39 -6.58 -11.89 2.17
N LEU A 40 -6.32 -10.78 1.45
CA LEU A 40 -6.80 -9.46 1.85
C LEU A 40 -8.32 -9.42 1.97
N ARG A 41 -9.05 -9.96 0.99
CA ARG A 41 -10.52 -10.07 1.04
C ARG A 41 -10.99 -10.93 2.20
N ASN A 42 -10.35 -12.07 2.43
CA ASN A 42 -10.66 -12.97 3.55
C ASN A 42 -10.42 -12.31 4.92
N LEU A 43 -9.41 -11.43 5.01
CA LEU A 43 -9.13 -10.60 6.20
C LEU A 43 -10.06 -9.37 6.32
N GLY A 44 -11.07 -9.23 5.46
CA GLY A 44 -12.05 -8.14 5.50
C GLY A 44 -11.60 -6.82 4.87
N TYR A 45 -10.49 -6.83 4.13
CA TYR A 45 -10.06 -5.64 3.39
C TYR A 45 -10.87 -5.47 2.11
N ILE A 46 -11.19 -4.21 1.83
CA ILE A 46 -11.91 -3.76 0.64
C ILE A 46 -10.94 -2.94 -0.21
N ARG A 47 -10.86 -3.26 -1.49
CA ARG A 47 -10.09 -2.48 -2.46
C ARG A 47 -10.89 -1.26 -2.90
N LYS A 48 -10.32 -0.06 -2.75
CA LYS A 48 -10.94 1.22 -3.13
C LYS A 48 -10.02 2.03 -4.03
N HIS A 49 -10.58 3.03 -4.70
CA HIS A 49 -9.86 3.99 -5.52
C HIS A 49 -9.82 5.34 -4.80
N CYS A 50 -8.63 5.89 -4.59
CA CYS A 50 -8.44 7.15 -3.87
C CYS A 50 -9.00 8.32 -4.67
N GLU A 51 -9.89 9.12 -4.08
CA GLU A 51 -10.47 10.31 -4.71
C GLU A 51 -9.43 11.43 -4.98
N CYS A 52 -8.33 11.47 -4.23
CA CYS A 52 -7.30 12.51 -4.36
C CYS A 52 -6.23 12.16 -5.43
N CYS A 53 -5.64 10.96 -5.35
CA CYS A 53 -4.48 10.60 -6.18
C CYS A 53 -4.75 9.47 -7.18
N SER A 54 -5.99 8.97 -7.25
CA SER A 54 -6.40 7.87 -8.12
C SER A 54 -5.63 6.55 -7.92
N ALA A 55 -4.89 6.41 -6.83
CA ALA A 55 -4.25 5.16 -6.48
C ALA A 55 -5.29 4.18 -5.92
N TYR A 56 -5.19 2.90 -6.30
CA TYR A 56 -5.90 1.84 -5.59
C TYR A 56 -5.27 1.61 -4.22
N PHE A 57 -6.09 1.37 -3.21
CA PHE A 57 -5.65 1.04 -1.86
C PHE A 57 -6.60 0.03 -1.21
N TRP A 58 -6.12 -0.65 -0.17
CA TRP A 58 -6.91 -1.60 0.61
C TRP A 58 -7.22 -1.01 1.98
N THR A 59 -8.45 -1.20 2.46
CA THR A 59 -8.88 -0.71 3.76
C THR A 59 -9.97 -1.59 4.35
N THR A 60 -9.99 -1.72 5.67
CA THR A 60 -11.12 -2.31 6.41
C THR A 60 -12.20 -1.26 6.73
N ILE A 61 -11.94 0.03 6.49
CA ILE A 61 -12.86 1.13 6.79
C ILE A 61 -13.75 1.40 5.57
N LYS A 62 -15.03 1.00 5.65
CA LYS A 62 -15.99 1.09 4.54
C LYS A 62 -16.13 2.51 3.98
N ASP A 63 -16.18 3.53 4.83
CA ASP A 63 -16.43 4.91 4.41
C ASP A 63 -15.17 5.69 4.02
N ARG A 64 -13.99 5.07 4.08
CA ARG A 64 -12.73 5.75 3.75
C ARG A 64 -12.66 6.06 2.25
N LYS A 65 -12.52 7.33 1.90
CA LYS A 65 -12.49 7.83 0.49
C LYS A 65 -11.09 8.04 -0.08
N VAL A 66 -10.11 8.24 0.80
CA VAL A 66 -8.72 8.55 0.44
C VAL A 66 -7.74 7.51 0.99
N CYS A 67 -6.58 7.38 0.35
CA CYS A 67 -5.54 6.44 0.78
C CYS A 67 -4.85 6.90 2.09
N GLY A 68 -3.79 6.20 2.48
CA GLY A 68 -2.99 6.49 3.68
C GLY A 68 -1.92 7.57 3.50
N ASP A 69 -1.74 8.09 2.28
CA ASP A 69 -0.73 9.11 2.01
C ASP A 69 -1.09 10.42 2.74
N PRO A 70 -0.14 11.09 3.44
CA PRO A 70 -0.41 12.34 4.13
C PRO A 70 -0.96 13.43 3.21
N ALA A 71 -0.53 13.50 1.95
CA ALA A 71 -1.04 14.48 0.99
C ALA A 71 -2.53 14.24 0.64
N CYS A 72 -3.01 13.01 0.75
CA CYS A 72 -4.41 12.64 0.50
C CYS A 72 -5.27 12.67 1.76
N SER A 73 -4.68 12.37 2.92
CA SER A 73 -5.39 12.15 4.20
C SER A 73 -5.37 13.35 5.14
N GLY A 74 -4.87 14.50 4.70
CA GLY A 74 -4.84 15.73 5.50
C GLY A 74 -3.71 15.77 6.53
N GLY A 75 -2.55 15.20 6.20
CA GLY A 75 -1.35 15.18 7.04
C GLY A 75 -1.20 13.92 7.90
N PHE A 76 -0.21 13.93 8.78
CA PHE A 76 0.07 12.81 9.69
C PHE A 76 -0.96 12.76 10.83
N GLN A 77 -1.87 11.78 10.76
CA GLN A 77 -2.96 11.61 11.73
C GLN A 77 -2.52 11.14 13.13
N VAL A 78 -1.22 10.87 13.31
CA VAL A 78 -0.59 10.46 14.58
C VAL A 78 -0.02 11.63 15.38
N ALA A 79 0.24 12.77 14.73
CA ALA A 79 0.82 13.92 15.40
C ALA A 79 -0.17 14.50 16.45
N GLY A 80 0.31 14.73 17.67
CA GLY A 80 -0.51 15.29 18.75
C GLY A 80 -1.50 14.32 19.42
N LYS A 81 -1.55 13.04 19.00
CA LYS A 81 -2.36 12.01 19.67
C LYS A 81 -1.47 11.15 20.56
N PRO A 82 -1.73 11.07 21.88
CA PRO A 82 -0.94 10.22 22.75
C PRO A 82 -1.12 8.75 22.35
N LEU A 83 0.01 8.06 22.17
CA LEU A 83 0.00 6.61 21.95
C LEU A 83 -0.42 5.90 23.24
N THR A 84 -1.21 4.82 23.09
CA THR A 84 -1.65 3.98 24.21
C THR A 84 -0.49 3.26 24.88
N HIS A 85 0.57 2.93 24.13
CA HIS A 85 1.78 2.29 24.64
C HIS A 85 3.00 3.14 24.28
N LYS A 86 3.74 3.57 25.30
CA LYS A 86 5.00 4.30 25.12
C LYS A 86 6.15 3.30 25.20
N LEU A 87 6.81 3.07 24.08
CA LEU A 87 8.03 2.28 24.02
C LEU A 87 9.23 3.23 23.94
N SER A 88 10.29 2.90 24.69
CA SER A 88 11.60 3.52 24.47
C SER A 88 12.18 3.03 23.14
N TYR A 89 13.24 3.68 22.68
CA TYR A 89 13.96 3.23 21.47
C TYR A 89 14.34 1.75 21.55
N ILE A 90 14.93 1.30 22.67
CA ILE A 90 15.29 -0.10 22.89
C ILE A 90 14.04 -0.97 23.06
N GLY A 91 13.00 -0.46 23.73
CA GLY A 91 11.75 -1.19 23.93
C GLY A 91 11.04 -1.58 22.64
N VAL A 92 11.14 -0.76 21.58
CA VAL A 92 10.62 -1.12 20.25
C VAL A 92 11.31 -2.37 19.71
N TRP A 93 12.65 -2.43 19.78
CA TRP A 93 13.40 -3.58 19.28
C TRP A 93 13.09 -4.85 20.05
N ASN A 94 13.04 -4.77 21.39
CA ASN A 94 12.67 -5.91 22.22
C ASN A 94 11.27 -6.43 21.88
N LYS A 95 10.31 -5.53 21.63
CA LYS A 95 8.94 -5.91 21.28
C LYS A 95 8.85 -6.56 19.89
N ILE A 96 9.67 -6.12 18.94
CA ILE A 96 9.75 -6.75 17.61
C ILE A 96 10.28 -8.18 17.74
N VAL A 97 11.34 -8.39 18.52
CA VAL A 97 11.90 -9.74 18.77
C VAL A 97 10.84 -10.64 19.41
N GLU A 98 10.18 -10.19 20.49
CA GLU A 98 9.11 -10.93 21.17
C GLU A 98 7.98 -11.38 20.22
N ILE A 99 7.62 -10.57 19.22
CA ILE A 99 6.51 -10.88 18.29
C ILE A 99 6.97 -11.82 17.16
N LEU A 100 8.20 -11.65 16.66
CA LEU A 100 8.67 -12.31 15.45
C LEU A 100 9.46 -13.59 15.72
N GLU A 101 10.00 -13.75 16.92
CA GLU A 101 10.73 -14.95 17.35
C GLU A 101 9.89 -15.68 18.42
N PRO A 102 9.05 -16.65 18.02
CA PRO A 102 8.24 -17.45 18.94
C PRO A 102 9.08 -18.39 19.81
#